data_AF-A0A6F9Y4P0-F1
#
_entry.id   AF-A0A6F9Y4P0-F1
#
_cell.length_a   1.000
_cell.length_b   1.000
_cell.length_c   1.000
_cell.angle_alpha   90.00
_cell.angle_beta   90.00
_cell.angle_gamma   90.00
#
_symmetry.space_group_name_H-M   'P 1'
#
loop_
_entity.id
_entity.type
_entity.pdbx_description
1 polymer ?
#
loop_
_entity_poly.entity_id
_entity_poly.type
_entity_poly.pdbx_seq_one_letter_code
_entity_poly.pdbx_strand_id
1 'polypeptide(L)'
;MKAEIYVVSHKDTRMPQDKMYYPLQVGSAKENFPGFLRDNTGDNIAEKNPNYCELTAQYWAAKNRNADIKGLVHYRRLFSNGKRNFFSSVDKKFADVMTSDTLAKLMESYDLILPTKRNYYIETSWSQYAHVHHEKDLVVTREVIAEKYPDYLPAFDKWVNRRAVHKFNMLIAKADIFDQYTEWLIDVLEEVERRIDISDYTPYEQRVYGFLSEILIDVWVEKQGIKYKEIPVMFMGNQHWVKKISKFLLRKVRGRA
;
A
#
# COMPACT_ATOMS: atom_id res chain seq x y z
N MET A 1 23.05 -9.41 2.60
CA MET A 1 21.85 -8.66 2.20
C MET A 1 21.03 -8.35 3.44
N LYS A 2 20.92 -7.08 3.82
CA LYS A 2 20.15 -6.58 4.95
C LYS A 2 18.76 -6.14 4.46
N ALA A 3 17.71 -6.83 4.89
CA ALA A 3 16.33 -6.49 4.57
C ALA A 3 15.61 -5.91 5.80
N GLU A 4 14.89 -4.80 5.62
CA GLU A 4 14.03 -4.20 6.64
C GLU A 4 12.60 -4.02 6.08
N ILE A 5 11.65 -4.79 6.61
CA ILE A 5 10.24 -4.76 6.23
C ILE A 5 9.43 -4.16 7.36
N TYR A 6 8.93 -2.95 7.17
CA TYR A 6 8.21 -2.20 8.19
C TYR A 6 6.75 -2.65 8.27
N VAL A 7 6.37 -3.19 9.41
CA VAL A 7 5.00 -3.63 9.71
C VAL A 7 4.25 -2.45 10.32
N VAL A 8 3.53 -1.72 9.47
CA VAL A 8 2.79 -0.51 9.82
C VAL A 8 1.62 -0.86 10.72
N SER A 9 1.57 -0.21 11.90
CA SER A 9 0.51 -0.41 12.88
C SER A 9 0.10 0.88 13.59
N HIS A 10 -1.17 0.97 13.97
CA HIS A 10 -1.70 1.95 14.91
C HIS A 10 -2.18 1.28 16.22
N LYS A 11 -1.80 0.01 16.43
CA LYS A 11 -2.13 -0.80 17.62
C LYS A 11 -0.96 -1.71 17.98
N ASP A 12 -0.79 -1.96 19.27
CA ASP A 12 0.07 -3.05 19.71
C ASP A 12 -0.55 -4.41 19.30
N THR A 13 0.23 -5.22 18.59
CA THR A 13 -0.28 -6.46 17.98
C THR A 13 0.82 -7.49 17.75
N ARG A 14 0.40 -8.72 17.44
CA ARG A 14 1.31 -9.82 17.11
C ARG A 14 2.09 -9.51 15.83
N MET A 15 3.40 -9.69 15.91
CA MET A 15 4.33 -9.48 14.81
C MET A 15 4.84 -10.82 14.23
N PRO A 16 5.27 -10.83 12.95
CA PRO A 16 6.01 -11.96 12.38
C PRO A 16 7.28 -12.28 13.19
N GLN A 17 7.72 -13.54 13.14
CA GLN A 17 8.90 -13.98 13.91
C GLN A 17 10.24 -13.72 13.20
N ASP A 18 10.23 -13.60 11.87
CA ASP A 18 11.46 -13.34 11.12
C ASP A 18 11.99 -11.93 11.45
N LYS A 19 13.30 -11.84 11.70
CA LYS A 19 13.98 -10.61 12.15
C LYS A 19 13.99 -9.51 11.09
N MET A 20 13.68 -9.80 9.83
CA MET A 20 13.52 -8.77 8.81
C MET A 20 12.29 -7.89 9.03
N TYR A 21 11.32 -8.31 9.86
CA TYR A 21 10.12 -7.53 10.14
C TYR A 21 10.35 -6.58 11.31
N TYR A 22 10.22 -5.28 11.03
CA TYR A 22 10.37 -4.20 11.99
C TYR A 22 8.98 -3.63 12.31
N PRO A 23 8.46 -3.82 13.53
CA PRO A 23 7.21 -3.19 13.95
C PRO A 23 7.36 -1.67 13.90
N LEU A 24 6.43 -0.97 13.26
CA LEU A 24 6.48 0.48 13.11
C LEU A 24 5.11 1.07 13.45
N GLN A 25 5.09 1.88 14.50
CA GLN A 25 3.90 2.60 14.95
C GLN A 25 3.82 3.93 14.23
N VAL A 26 2.66 4.20 13.62
CA VAL A 26 2.41 5.42 12.84
C VAL A 26 1.65 6.51 13.61
N GLY A 27 1.82 7.74 13.13
CA GLY A 27 1.09 8.92 13.58
C GLY A 27 1.65 9.54 14.87
N SER A 28 1.01 10.62 15.30
CA SER A 28 1.47 11.52 16.36
C SER A 28 1.04 11.13 17.78
N ALA A 29 0.57 9.89 17.98
CA ALA A 29 0.17 9.41 19.30
C ALA A 29 1.33 9.57 20.32
N LYS A 30 0.99 10.03 21.55
CA LYS A 30 1.98 10.23 22.63
C LYS A 30 2.51 8.91 23.20
N GLU A 31 1.69 7.87 23.13
CA GLU A 31 2.06 6.52 23.56
C GLU A 31 3.02 5.87 22.55
N ASN A 32 3.99 5.12 23.06
CA ASN A 32 4.91 4.34 22.23
C ASN A 32 4.73 2.86 22.57
N PHE A 33 4.46 2.04 21.55
CA PHE A 33 4.36 0.60 21.73
C PHE A 33 5.76 0.01 21.96
N PRO A 34 5.97 -0.81 23.01
CA PRO A 34 7.27 -1.40 23.29
C PRO A 34 7.83 -2.20 22.10
N GLY A 35 9.05 -1.87 21.68
CA GLY A 35 9.73 -2.54 20.58
C GLY A 35 9.31 -2.08 19.17
N PHE A 36 8.45 -1.06 19.05
CA PHE A 36 8.08 -0.48 17.76
C PHE A 36 8.96 0.73 17.44
N LEU A 37 9.35 0.84 16.17
CA LEU A 37 9.85 2.08 15.59
C LEU A 37 8.73 3.13 15.55
N ARG A 38 9.09 4.41 15.46
CA ARG A 38 8.13 5.51 15.36
C ARG A 38 8.40 6.36 14.14
N ASP A 39 7.37 6.54 13.32
CA ASP A 39 7.44 7.40 12.12
C ASP A 39 7.54 8.89 12.45
N ASN A 40 7.34 9.32 13.71
CA ASN A 40 7.42 10.71 14.15
C ASN A 40 8.81 11.11 14.70
N THR A 41 9.87 10.44 14.23
CA THR A 41 11.26 10.69 14.65
C THR A 41 12.14 11.02 13.44
N GLY A 42 13.26 11.71 13.63
CA GLY A 42 14.14 12.08 12.50
C GLY A 42 13.42 12.92 11.44
N ASP A 43 13.76 12.71 10.17
CA ASP A 43 13.06 13.35 9.04
C ASP A 43 11.72 12.64 8.80
N ASN A 44 10.61 13.36 8.98
CA ASN A 44 9.29 12.75 8.96
C ASN A 44 8.15 13.68 8.55
N ILE A 45 7.02 13.06 8.21
CA ILE A 45 5.73 13.70 7.92
C ILE A 45 4.61 13.08 8.77
N ALA A 46 4.90 12.68 10.01
CA ALA A 46 3.96 11.90 10.83
C ALA A 46 2.67 12.68 11.18
N GLU A 47 2.71 14.02 11.21
CA GLU A 47 1.51 14.84 11.33
C GLU A 47 0.50 14.63 10.19
N LYS A 48 0.98 14.24 8.99
CA LYS A 48 0.14 13.99 7.82
C LYS A 48 -0.56 12.63 7.86
N ASN A 49 -0.29 11.79 8.86
CA ASN A 49 -0.82 10.43 8.96
C ASN A 49 -2.36 10.31 8.84
N PRO A 50 -3.19 11.23 9.36
CA PRO A 50 -4.63 11.19 9.15
C PRO A 50 -5.04 11.13 7.67
N ASN A 51 -4.24 11.74 6.78
CA ASN A 51 -4.55 11.88 5.36
C ASN A 51 -3.69 10.95 4.49
N TYR A 52 -2.40 10.82 4.83
CA TYR A 52 -1.40 10.01 4.11
C TYR A 52 -1.34 8.55 4.57
N CYS A 53 -1.96 8.22 5.71
CA CYS A 53 -2.01 6.86 6.25
C CYS A 53 -0.60 6.23 6.36
N GLU A 54 -0.43 5.00 5.91
CA GLU A 54 0.84 4.25 5.92
C GLU A 54 1.99 4.93 5.16
N LEU A 55 1.73 5.91 4.30
CA LEU A 55 2.77 6.59 3.54
C LEU A 55 3.72 7.39 4.45
N THR A 56 3.28 7.80 5.64
CA THR A 56 4.17 8.44 6.62
C THR A 56 5.28 7.50 7.08
N ALA A 57 4.97 6.22 7.26
CA ALA A 57 5.95 5.17 7.55
C ALA A 57 6.87 4.91 6.35
N GLN A 58 6.32 4.94 5.13
CA GLN A 58 7.10 4.77 3.90
C GLN A 58 8.15 5.88 3.75
N TYR A 59 7.71 7.15 3.90
CA TYR A 59 8.59 8.31 3.89
C TYR A 59 9.68 8.22 4.97
N TRP A 60 9.26 7.94 6.21
CA TRP A 60 10.20 7.82 7.32
C TRP A 60 11.24 6.74 7.08
N ALA A 61 10.83 5.57 6.57
CA ALA A 61 11.74 4.50 6.21
C ALA A 61 12.74 4.90 5.11
N ALA A 62 12.27 5.60 4.08
CA ALA A 62 13.14 6.08 3.01
C ALA A 62 14.23 7.02 3.54
N LYS A 63 13.88 7.96 4.42
CA LYS A 63 14.80 8.99 4.92
C LYS A 63 15.71 8.55 6.07
N ASN A 64 15.25 7.62 6.91
CA ASN A 64 15.92 7.34 8.19
C ASN A 64 16.59 5.96 8.26
N ARG A 65 16.39 5.09 7.26
CA ARG A 65 16.82 3.69 7.33
C ARG A 65 17.78 3.32 6.21
N ASN A 66 18.84 2.62 6.58
CA ASN A 66 19.85 2.10 5.65
C ASN A 66 19.78 0.57 5.61
N ALA A 67 19.29 0.03 4.50
CA ALA A 67 19.11 -1.40 4.22
C ALA A 67 19.28 -1.65 2.72
N ASP A 68 19.59 -2.88 2.32
CA ASP A 68 19.69 -3.26 0.89
C ASP A 68 18.29 -3.46 0.27
N ILE A 69 17.33 -3.91 1.10
CA ILE A 69 15.93 -4.10 0.76
C ILE A 69 15.07 -3.41 1.80
N LYS A 70 14.10 -2.64 1.33
CA LYS A 70 13.10 -1.95 2.17
C LYS A 70 11.71 -2.45 1.78
N GLY A 71 10.81 -2.53 2.74
CA GLY A 71 9.42 -2.90 2.45
C GLY A 71 8.43 -2.32 3.43
N LEU A 72 7.19 -2.20 2.97
CA LEU A 72 6.06 -1.70 3.73
C LEU A 72 4.93 -2.74 3.68
N VAL A 73 4.50 -3.20 4.85
CA VAL A 73 3.37 -4.12 5.01
C VAL A 73 2.48 -3.66 6.16
N HIS A 74 1.27 -4.22 6.28
CA HIS A 74 0.35 -3.86 7.37
C HIS A 74 0.40 -4.89 8.48
N TYR A 75 0.16 -4.46 9.71
CA TYR A 75 0.00 -5.35 10.87
C TYR A 75 -1.05 -6.46 10.68
N ARG A 76 -2.04 -6.24 9.80
CA ARG A 76 -3.12 -7.19 9.50
C ARG A 76 -3.10 -7.76 8.07
N ARG A 77 -2.11 -7.40 7.26
CA ARG A 77 -1.93 -7.86 5.87
C ARG A 77 -0.45 -8.05 5.58
N LEU A 78 -0.05 -9.30 5.41
CA LEU A 78 1.35 -9.70 5.25
C LEU A 78 1.51 -10.56 4.00
N PHE A 79 2.65 -10.48 3.32
CA PHE A 79 2.94 -11.36 2.19
C PHE A 79 3.10 -12.81 2.66
N SER A 80 2.54 -13.75 1.91
CA SER A 80 2.73 -15.17 2.18
C SER A 80 4.07 -15.68 1.70
N ASN A 81 4.47 -16.83 2.23
CA ASN A 81 5.63 -17.59 1.81
C ASN A 81 5.35 -18.44 0.56
N GLY A 82 4.41 -18.00 -0.28
CA GLY A 82 4.03 -18.66 -1.53
C GLY A 82 2.69 -19.40 -1.51
N LYS A 83 2.07 -19.66 -0.34
CA LYS A 83 0.76 -20.34 -0.28
C LYS A 83 -0.40 -19.35 -0.20
N ARG A 84 -1.59 -19.81 -0.63
CA ARG A 84 -2.85 -19.09 -0.49
C ARG A 84 -3.65 -19.65 0.70
N ASN A 85 -3.67 -18.91 1.81
CA ASN A 85 -4.26 -19.36 3.09
C ASN A 85 -5.66 -18.79 3.36
N PHE A 86 -6.63 -18.99 2.46
CA PHE A 86 -7.95 -18.36 2.56
C PHE A 86 -8.78 -18.82 3.78
N PHE A 87 -8.66 -20.10 4.16
CA PHE A 87 -9.45 -20.73 5.24
C PHE A 87 -8.59 -21.18 6.43
N SER A 88 -7.31 -20.81 6.45
CA SER A 88 -6.40 -21.18 7.53
C SER A 88 -6.67 -20.35 8.79
N SER A 89 -6.41 -20.95 9.96
CA SER A 89 -6.38 -20.23 11.23
C SER A 89 -5.34 -19.10 11.21
N VAL A 90 -5.47 -18.13 12.12
CA VAL A 90 -4.50 -17.03 12.26
C VAL A 90 -3.09 -17.58 12.51
N ASP A 91 -2.94 -18.60 13.36
CA ASP A 91 -1.63 -19.22 13.63
C ASP A 91 -1.00 -19.85 12.38
N LYS A 92 -1.80 -20.58 11.60
CA LYS A 92 -1.32 -21.16 10.32
C LYS A 92 -0.92 -20.09 9.32
N LYS A 93 -1.59 -18.93 9.32
CA LYS A 93 -1.21 -17.79 8.47
C LYS A 93 0.10 -17.16 8.95
N PHE A 94 0.28 -16.94 10.25
CA PHE A 94 1.53 -16.42 10.79
C PHE A 94 2.72 -17.34 10.51
N ALA A 95 2.51 -18.66 10.55
CA ALA A 95 3.53 -19.65 10.21
C ALA A 95 3.93 -19.67 8.72
N ASP A 96 3.14 -19.03 7.84
CA ASP A 96 3.38 -18.95 6.39
C ASP A 96 3.64 -17.51 5.94
N VAL A 97 4.03 -16.61 6.85
CA VAL A 97 4.50 -15.27 6.47
C VAL A 97 5.83 -15.41 5.72
N MET A 98 6.03 -14.61 4.67
CA MET A 98 7.25 -14.63 3.88
C MET A 98 8.48 -14.54 4.80
N THR A 99 9.45 -15.43 4.58
CA THR A 99 10.73 -15.44 5.32
C THR A 99 11.82 -14.70 4.55
N SER A 100 12.89 -14.34 5.26
CA SER A 100 14.12 -13.77 4.70
C SER A 100 14.74 -14.65 3.60
N ASP A 101 14.72 -15.97 3.75
CA ASP A 101 15.20 -16.91 2.72
C ASP A 101 14.39 -16.84 1.43
N THR A 102 13.07 -16.76 1.53
CA THR A 102 12.19 -16.63 0.35
C THR A 102 12.37 -15.27 -0.29
N LEU A 103 12.45 -14.21 0.51
CA LEU A 103 12.72 -12.87 0.04
C LEU A 103 14.04 -12.83 -0.74
N ALA A 104 15.13 -13.39 -0.20
CA ALA A 104 16.43 -13.43 -0.85
C ALA A 104 16.36 -14.06 -2.25
N LYS A 105 15.73 -15.23 -2.37
CA LYS A 105 15.54 -15.92 -3.66
C LYS A 105 14.73 -15.10 -4.67
N LEU A 106 13.71 -14.37 -4.21
CA LEU A 106 12.92 -13.52 -5.10
C LEU A 106 13.74 -12.31 -5.57
N MET A 107 14.51 -11.70 -4.69
CA MET A 107 15.29 -10.49 -4.99
C MET A 107 16.53 -10.74 -5.87
N GLU A 108 16.89 -12.00 -6.11
CA GLU A 108 17.86 -12.38 -7.16
C GLU A 108 17.31 -12.14 -8.58
N SER A 109 16.00 -12.26 -8.76
CA SER A 109 15.35 -12.25 -10.07
C SER A 109 14.46 -11.04 -10.31
N TYR A 110 14.04 -10.34 -9.26
CA TYR A 110 13.08 -9.24 -9.30
C TYR A 110 13.60 -8.08 -8.43
N ASP A 111 13.15 -6.87 -8.76
CA ASP A 111 13.56 -5.66 -8.07
C ASP A 111 12.48 -5.11 -7.13
N LEU A 112 11.24 -5.60 -7.30
CA LEU A 112 10.06 -5.20 -6.55
C LEU A 112 9.12 -6.39 -6.33
N ILE A 113 8.46 -6.44 -5.18
CA ILE A 113 7.41 -7.38 -4.83
C ILE A 113 6.15 -6.57 -4.53
N LEU A 114 5.05 -6.95 -5.17
CA LEU A 114 3.73 -6.35 -4.98
C LEU A 114 2.69 -7.41 -4.63
N PRO A 115 1.54 -7.01 -4.07
CA PRO A 115 0.40 -7.90 -3.90
C PRO A 115 -0.06 -8.50 -5.22
N THR A 116 -0.72 -9.65 -5.19
CA THR A 116 -1.48 -10.09 -6.38
C THR A 116 -2.55 -9.06 -6.74
N LYS A 117 -2.65 -8.71 -8.03
CA LYS A 117 -3.63 -7.74 -8.51
C LYS A 117 -5.06 -8.14 -8.19
N ARG A 118 -5.90 -7.14 -7.95
CA ARG A 118 -7.35 -7.28 -7.83
C ARG A 118 -8.01 -6.97 -9.17
N ASN A 119 -8.88 -7.86 -9.64
CA ASN A 119 -9.68 -7.66 -10.84
C ASN A 119 -11.03 -7.00 -10.53
N TYR A 120 -11.25 -5.81 -11.07
CA TYR A 120 -12.53 -5.12 -11.18
C TYR A 120 -13.22 -5.61 -12.46
N TYR A 121 -14.03 -6.66 -12.34
CA TYR A 121 -14.64 -7.31 -13.52
C TYR A 121 -15.47 -6.36 -14.41
N ILE A 122 -15.99 -5.26 -13.85
CA ILE A 122 -16.94 -4.36 -14.52
C ILE A 122 -16.40 -2.92 -14.63
N GLU A 123 -15.50 -2.50 -13.74
CA GLU A 123 -15.05 -1.11 -13.59
C GLU A 123 -13.57 -0.97 -13.96
N THR A 124 -13.17 0.18 -14.50
CA THR A 124 -11.76 0.57 -14.59
C THR A 124 -11.28 1.08 -13.24
N SER A 125 -9.96 1.23 -13.06
CA SER A 125 -9.41 1.87 -11.86
C SER A 125 -9.99 3.28 -11.66
N TRP A 126 -10.12 4.06 -12.74
CA TRP A 126 -10.75 5.37 -12.72
C TRP A 126 -12.20 5.31 -12.27
N SER A 127 -13.04 4.51 -12.96
CA SER A 127 -14.47 4.47 -12.65
C SER A 127 -14.72 3.91 -11.25
N GLN A 128 -13.90 2.96 -10.80
CA GLN A 128 -13.97 2.43 -9.45
C GLN A 128 -13.60 3.51 -8.42
N TYR A 129 -12.56 4.31 -8.66
CA TYR A 129 -12.19 5.42 -7.79
C TYR A 129 -13.32 6.44 -7.71
N ALA A 130 -13.82 6.93 -8.84
CA ALA A 130 -14.92 7.90 -8.92
C ALA A 130 -16.21 7.43 -8.24
N HIS A 131 -16.45 6.12 -8.17
CA HIS A 131 -17.64 5.56 -7.50
C HIS A 131 -17.49 5.55 -5.96
N VAL A 132 -16.28 5.43 -5.42
CA VAL A 132 -16.09 5.28 -3.96
C VAL A 132 -15.32 6.44 -3.31
N HIS A 133 -14.82 7.38 -4.11
CA HIS A 133 -14.05 8.55 -3.72
C HIS A 133 -14.44 9.75 -4.61
N HIS A 134 -14.01 10.95 -4.25
CA HIS A 134 -14.29 12.15 -5.03
C HIS A 134 -13.47 12.17 -6.32
N GLU A 135 -14.13 12.02 -7.47
CA GLU A 135 -13.47 11.97 -8.79
C GLU A 135 -12.54 13.17 -9.06
N LYS A 136 -12.93 14.35 -8.57
CA LYS A 136 -12.13 15.58 -8.69
C LYS A 136 -10.69 15.42 -8.19
N ASP A 137 -10.47 14.60 -7.17
CA ASP A 137 -9.12 14.39 -6.60
C ASP A 137 -8.21 13.66 -7.58
N LEU A 138 -8.76 12.70 -8.33
CA LEU A 138 -8.03 11.96 -9.36
C LEU A 138 -7.82 12.80 -10.63
N VAL A 139 -8.77 13.70 -10.96
CA VAL A 139 -8.60 14.71 -12.01
C VAL A 139 -7.42 15.62 -11.69
N VAL A 140 -7.40 16.20 -10.49
CA VAL A 140 -6.28 17.05 -10.03
C VAL A 140 -4.97 16.28 -10.01
N THR A 141 -5.00 14.99 -9.61
CA THR A 141 -3.80 14.14 -9.64
C THR A 141 -3.27 13.99 -11.07
N ARG A 142 -4.15 13.79 -12.06
CA ARG A 142 -3.76 13.72 -13.48
C ARG A 142 -3.17 15.04 -13.97
N GLU A 143 -3.74 16.18 -13.57
CA GLU A 143 -3.23 17.52 -13.90
C GLU A 143 -1.81 17.73 -13.33
N VAL A 144 -1.61 17.40 -12.06
CA VAL A 144 -0.29 17.44 -11.41
C VAL A 144 0.73 16.58 -12.16
N ILE A 145 0.35 15.36 -12.55
CA ILE A 145 1.22 14.49 -13.37
C ILE A 145 1.51 15.13 -14.73
N ALA A 146 0.51 15.68 -15.41
CA ALA A 146 0.71 16.33 -16.72
C ALA A 146 1.67 17.53 -16.65
N GLU A 147 1.66 18.27 -15.56
CA GLU A 147 2.51 19.46 -15.36
C GLU A 147 3.92 19.12 -14.86
N LYS A 148 4.04 18.34 -13.77
CA LYS A 148 5.34 18.06 -13.12
C LYS A 148 6.07 16.88 -13.75
N TYR A 149 5.33 15.93 -14.30
CA TYR A 149 5.85 14.67 -14.82
C TYR A 149 5.19 14.31 -16.16
N PRO A 150 5.24 15.17 -17.19
CA PRO A 150 4.51 14.97 -18.45
C PRO A 150 4.79 13.61 -19.09
N ASP A 151 6.02 13.11 -18.95
CA ASP A 151 6.45 11.81 -19.45
C ASP A 151 5.79 10.60 -18.76
N TYR A 152 5.15 10.78 -17.60
CA TYR A 152 4.35 9.78 -16.89
C TYR A 152 2.89 9.77 -17.35
N LEU A 153 2.40 10.85 -17.98
CA LEU A 153 0.99 10.98 -18.35
C LEU A 153 0.49 9.83 -19.25
N PRO A 154 1.25 9.33 -20.24
CA PRO A 154 0.82 8.16 -21.03
C PRO A 154 0.66 6.89 -20.18
N ALA A 155 1.54 6.67 -19.21
CA ALA A 155 1.44 5.54 -18.28
C ALA A 155 0.24 5.72 -17.35
N PHE A 156 0.01 6.93 -16.84
CA PHE A 156 -1.14 7.27 -16.02
C PHE A 156 -2.45 6.96 -16.74
N ASP A 157 -2.65 7.53 -17.94
CA ASP A 157 -3.87 7.36 -18.73
C ASP A 157 -4.13 5.90 -19.10
N LYS A 158 -3.07 5.15 -19.42
CA LYS A 158 -3.16 3.71 -19.69
C LYS A 158 -3.61 2.93 -18.46
N TRP A 159 -3.05 3.21 -17.28
CA TRP A 159 -3.29 2.42 -16.07
C TRP A 159 -4.60 2.72 -15.39
N VAL A 160 -5.05 3.97 -15.37
CA VAL A 160 -6.36 4.30 -14.81
C VAL A 160 -7.51 3.64 -15.58
N ASN A 161 -7.29 3.29 -16.86
CA ASN A 161 -8.24 2.55 -17.69
C ASN A 161 -8.16 1.02 -17.54
N ARG A 162 -7.22 0.48 -16.75
CA ARG A 162 -7.12 -0.96 -16.49
C ARG A 162 -8.16 -1.42 -15.47
N ARG A 163 -8.45 -2.72 -15.51
CA ARG A 163 -9.36 -3.41 -14.60
C ARG A 163 -8.64 -4.28 -13.57
N ALA A 164 -7.32 -4.33 -13.60
CA ALA A 164 -6.50 -5.11 -12.69
C ALA A 164 -5.49 -4.17 -12.04
N VAL A 165 -5.57 -4.03 -10.71
CA VAL A 165 -4.79 -3.03 -9.96
C VAL A 165 -4.10 -3.64 -8.74
N HIS A 166 -2.95 -3.09 -8.38
CA HIS A 166 -2.34 -3.35 -7.09
C HIS A 166 -3.09 -2.58 -5.99
N LYS A 167 -3.07 -3.10 -4.76
CA LYS A 167 -3.84 -2.55 -3.64
C LYS A 167 -3.01 -2.54 -2.37
N PHE A 168 -3.49 -1.77 -1.39
CA PHE A 168 -2.98 -1.71 -0.02
C PHE A 168 -1.68 -0.95 0.17
N ASN A 169 -1.10 -0.27 -0.83
CA ASN A 169 0.21 0.40 -0.67
C ASN A 169 1.29 -0.51 -0.04
N MET A 170 1.22 -1.82 -0.30
CA MET A 170 2.23 -2.78 0.18
C MET A 170 3.27 -3.00 -0.90
N LEU A 171 4.54 -2.97 -0.52
CA LEU A 171 5.64 -3.32 -1.41
C LEU A 171 6.85 -3.84 -0.64
N ILE A 172 7.72 -4.58 -1.31
CA ILE A 172 9.09 -4.86 -0.86
C ILE A 172 9.99 -4.65 -2.08
N ALA A 173 11.03 -3.83 -1.97
CA ALA A 173 11.88 -3.48 -3.11
C ALA A 173 13.35 -3.36 -2.71
N LYS A 174 14.23 -3.40 -3.71
CA LYS A 174 15.59 -2.89 -3.54
C LYS A 174 15.53 -1.44 -3.05
N ALA A 175 16.46 -1.06 -2.19
CA ALA A 175 16.38 0.21 -1.46
C ALA A 175 16.33 1.44 -2.38
N ASP A 176 17.09 1.43 -3.46
CA ASP A 176 17.09 2.49 -4.48
C ASP A 176 15.71 2.66 -5.14
N ILE A 177 15.02 1.56 -5.46
CA ILE A 177 13.67 1.57 -6.03
C ILE A 177 12.64 2.03 -5.01
N PHE A 178 12.75 1.56 -3.77
CA PHE A 178 11.87 1.99 -2.68
C PHE A 178 11.98 3.50 -2.43
N ASP A 179 13.21 4.01 -2.38
CA ASP A 179 13.49 5.41 -2.08
C ASP A 179 13.04 6.31 -3.26
N GLN A 180 13.38 5.95 -4.50
CA GLN A 180 12.95 6.69 -5.70
C GLN A 180 11.43 6.73 -5.86
N TYR A 181 10.74 5.60 -5.62
CA TYR A 181 9.28 5.56 -5.64
C TYR A 181 8.70 6.45 -4.56
N THR A 182 9.26 6.41 -3.34
CA THR A 182 8.79 7.21 -2.21
C THR A 182 8.96 8.71 -2.48
N GLU A 183 10.10 9.12 -3.02
CA GLU A 183 10.35 10.53 -3.36
C GLU A 183 9.41 11.04 -4.44
N TRP A 184 9.25 10.29 -5.53
CA TRP A 184 8.32 10.65 -6.60
C TRP A 184 6.87 10.70 -6.09
N LEU A 185 6.44 9.69 -5.32
CA LEU A 185 5.07 9.62 -4.81
C LEU A 185 4.75 10.81 -3.91
N ILE A 186 5.65 11.15 -2.98
CA ILE A 186 5.43 12.26 -2.05
C ILE A 186 5.46 13.60 -2.80
N ASP A 187 6.36 13.80 -3.75
CA ASP A 187 6.39 15.06 -4.53
C ASP A 187 5.12 15.28 -5.39
N VAL A 188 4.52 14.20 -5.89
CA VAL A 188 3.19 14.27 -6.55
C VAL A 188 2.10 14.59 -5.54
N LEU A 189 2.01 13.83 -4.44
CA LEU A 189 0.92 13.97 -3.48
C LEU A 189 0.93 15.32 -2.75
N GLU A 190 2.11 15.88 -2.47
CA GLU A 190 2.21 17.21 -1.87
C GLU A 190 1.71 18.31 -2.80
N GLU A 191 1.89 18.15 -4.11
CA GLU A 191 1.34 19.09 -5.07
C GLU A 191 -0.18 18.93 -5.21
N VAL A 192 -0.70 17.69 -5.15
CA VAL A 192 -2.16 17.45 -5.07
C VAL A 192 -2.74 18.07 -3.80
N GLU A 193 -2.06 17.90 -2.67
CA GLU A 193 -2.46 18.44 -1.35
C GLU A 193 -2.61 19.97 -1.36
N ARG A 194 -1.80 20.69 -2.15
CA ARG A 194 -1.93 22.14 -2.31
C ARG A 194 -3.14 22.57 -3.13
N ARG A 195 -3.70 21.67 -3.95
CA ARG A 195 -4.75 21.97 -4.95
C ARG A 195 -6.13 21.49 -4.55
N ILE A 196 -6.24 20.56 -3.59
CA ILE A 196 -7.52 20.03 -3.15
C ILE A 196 -7.85 20.49 -1.73
N ASP A 197 -9.11 20.88 -1.52
CA ASP A 197 -9.66 21.13 -0.19
C ASP A 197 -10.43 19.89 0.30
N ILE A 198 -10.04 19.41 1.48
CA ILE A 198 -10.59 18.24 2.16
C ILE A 198 -11.22 18.60 3.52
N SER A 199 -11.46 19.89 3.82
CA SER A 199 -12.06 20.32 5.09
C SER A 199 -13.43 19.67 5.32
N ASP A 200 -14.19 19.52 4.24
CA ASP A 200 -15.57 19.02 4.26
C ASP A 200 -15.65 17.51 4.05
N TYR A 201 -14.51 16.83 3.91
CA TYR A 201 -14.46 15.38 3.75
C TYR A 201 -14.73 14.69 5.08
N THR A 202 -15.42 13.55 5.02
CA THR A 202 -15.53 12.66 6.19
C THR A 202 -14.14 12.14 6.59
N PRO A 203 -13.95 11.66 7.84
CA PRO A 203 -12.67 11.08 8.27
C PRO A 203 -12.17 9.91 7.40
N TYR A 204 -13.08 9.22 6.70
CA TYR A 204 -12.70 8.18 5.75
C TYR A 204 -12.15 8.78 4.45
N GLU A 205 -12.82 9.79 3.91
CA GLU A 205 -12.46 10.44 2.65
C GLU A 205 -11.19 11.30 2.78
N GLN A 206 -10.92 11.87 3.95
CA GLN A 206 -9.67 12.61 4.23
C GLN A 206 -8.41 11.76 4.01
N ARG A 207 -8.53 10.44 3.94
CA ARG A 207 -7.46 9.50 3.58
C ARG A 207 -7.13 9.47 2.09
N VAL A 208 -7.54 10.52 1.35
CA VAL A 208 -7.45 10.68 -0.09
C VAL A 208 -6.06 10.35 -0.64
N TYR A 209 -4.99 10.83 0.00
CA TYR A 209 -3.63 10.61 -0.49
C TYR A 209 -3.20 9.14 -0.41
N GLY A 210 -3.68 8.41 0.61
CA GLY A 210 -3.51 6.97 0.69
C GLY A 210 -4.33 6.19 -0.36
N PHE A 211 -5.44 6.74 -0.86
CA PHE A 211 -6.20 6.14 -1.95
C PHE A 211 -5.59 6.43 -3.33
N LEU A 212 -5.11 7.66 -3.54
CA LEU A 212 -4.40 8.07 -4.74
C LEU A 212 -3.10 7.28 -4.93
N SER A 213 -2.35 7.02 -3.84
CA SER A 213 -1.12 6.23 -3.91
C SER A 213 -1.34 4.79 -4.39
N GLU A 214 -2.52 4.19 -4.12
CA GLU A 214 -2.83 2.85 -4.63
C GLU A 214 -2.92 2.83 -6.16
N ILE A 215 -3.25 3.95 -6.80
CA ILE A 215 -3.25 4.10 -8.27
C ILE A 215 -1.83 4.42 -8.75
N LEU A 216 -1.15 5.34 -8.08
CA LEU A 216 0.14 5.87 -8.51
C LEU A 216 1.26 4.82 -8.53
N ILE A 217 1.18 3.78 -7.68
CA ILE A 217 2.18 2.69 -7.72
C ILE A 217 2.21 1.96 -9.08
N ASP A 218 1.04 1.68 -9.66
CA ASP A 218 0.95 1.01 -10.96
C ASP A 218 1.50 1.91 -12.08
N VAL A 219 1.24 3.22 -12.00
CA VAL A 219 1.75 4.22 -12.94
C VAL A 219 3.28 4.28 -12.88
N TRP A 220 3.84 4.34 -11.68
CA TRP A 220 5.28 4.42 -11.48
C TRP A 220 6.00 3.16 -11.97
N VAL A 221 5.51 1.98 -11.59
CA VAL A 221 6.10 0.69 -11.96
C VAL A 221 6.14 0.51 -13.48
N GLU A 222 5.07 0.87 -14.18
CA GLU A 222 5.04 0.82 -15.64
C GLU A 222 6.01 1.82 -16.27
N LYS A 223 6.00 3.06 -15.79
CA LYS A 223 6.85 4.10 -16.36
C LYS A 223 8.33 3.75 -16.22
N GLN A 224 8.71 3.19 -15.08
CA GLN A 224 10.08 2.82 -14.76
C GLN A 224 10.48 1.45 -15.33
N GLY A 225 9.53 0.65 -15.84
CA GLY A 225 9.82 -0.68 -16.40
C GLY A 225 10.35 -1.66 -15.34
N ILE A 226 9.91 -1.52 -14.09
CA ILE A 226 10.45 -2.28 -12.95
C ILE A 226 10.04 -3.75 -13.05
N LYS A 227 11.02 -4.65 -12.93
CA LYS A 227 10.75 -6.09 -12.92
C LYS A 227 10.22 -6.51 -11.56
N TYR A 228 8.92 -6.76 -11.48
CA TYR A 228 8.25 -7.05 -10.21
C TYR A 228 7.67 -8.47 -10.14
N LYS A 229 7.47 -8.97 -8.91
CA LYS A 229 6.79 -10.23 -8.61
C LYS A 229 5.53 -10.00 -7.79
N GLU A 230 4.42 -10.60 -8.22
CA GLU A 230 3.18 -10.62 -7.44
C GLU A 230 3.16 -11.77 -6.42
N ILE A 231 2.90 -11.44 -5.16
CA ILE A 231 2.82 -12.41 -4.05
C ILE A 231 1.45 -12.32 -3.36
N PRO A 232 0.82 -13.46 -3.00
CA PRO A 232 -0.43 -13.45 -2.27
C PRO A 232 -0.31 -12.75 -0.91
N VAL A 233 -1.34 -11.98 -0.56
CA VAL A 233 -1.45 -11.30 0.74
C VAL A 233 -2.35 -12.12 1.67
N MET A 234 -1.86 -12.35 2.89
CA MET A 234 -2.61 -12.98 3.96
C MET A 234 -3.30 -11.96 4.83
N PHE A 235 -4.59 -12.20 5.10
CA PHE A 235 -5.39 -11.36 5.98
C PHE A 235 -5.45 -11.99 7.37
N MET A 236 -4.88 -11.31 8.36
CA MET A 236 -4.77 -11.81 9.74
C MET A 236 -6.02 -11.59 10.58
N GLY A 237 -6.87 -10.63 10.18
CA GLY A 237 -8.18 -10.43 10.81
C GLY A 237 -9.24 -11.44 10.35
N ASN A 238 -10.27 -11.66 11.17
CA ASN A 238 -11.45 -12.45 10.82
C ASN A 238 -12.10 -11.93 9.55
N GLN A 239 -11.87 -12.64 8.44
CA GLN A 239 -12.61 -12.44 7.22
C GLN A 239 -13.95 -13.15 7.45
N HIS A 240 -15.02 -12.41 7.77
CA HIS A 240 -16.37 -12.96 7.94
C HIS A 240 -16.92 -13.52 6.61
N TRP A 241 -16.32 -14.60 6.11
CA TRP A 241 -16.56 -15.17 4.79
C TRP A 241 -18.00 -15.61 4.61
N VAL A 242 -18.63 -16.18 5.64
CA VAL A 242 -20.05 -16.54 5.63
C VAL A 242 -20.93 -15.31 5.38
N LYS A 243 -20.66 -14.18 6.05
CA LYS A 243 -21.38 -12.90 5.81
C LYS A 243 -21.07 -12.32 4.43
N LYS A 244 -19.84 -12.45 3.92
CA LYS A 244 -19.48 -11.96 2.59
C LYS A 244 -20.17 -12.78 1.49
N ILE A 245 -20.17 -14.10 1.61
CA ILE A 245 -20.82 -15.03 0.68
C ILE A 245 -22.34 -14.86 0.73
N SER A 246 -22.93 -14.76 1.93
CA SER A 246 -24.38 -14.54 2.05
C SER A 246 -24.79 -13.19 1.46
N LYS A 247 -24.07 -12.09 1.75
CA LYS A 247 -24.32 -10.79 1.12
C LYS A 247 -24.12 -10.81 -0.39
N PHE A 248 -23.13 -11.55 -0.90
CA PHE A 248 -22.90 -11.70 -2.34
C PHE A 248 -24.06 -12.45 -3.02
N LEU A 249 -24.51 -13.57 -2.44
CA LEU A 249 -25.66 -14.33 -2.93
C LEU A 249 -26.95 -13.52 -2.85
N LEU A 250 -27.19 -12.80 -1.75
CA LEU A 250 -28.32 -11.89 -1.58
C LEU A 250 -28.33 -10.80 -2.65
N ARG A 251 -27.18 -10.20 -2.97
CA ARG A 251 -27.05 -9.19 -4.06
C ARG A 251 -27.33 -9.79 -5.44
N LYS A 252 -26.98 -11.06 -5.67
CA LYS A 252 -27.23 -11.76 -6.93
C LYS A 252 -28.69 -12.17 -7.10
N VAL A 253 -29.38 -12.51 -5.99
CA VAL A 253 -30.80 -12.90 -5.99
C VAL A 253 -31.73 -11.68 -5.98
N ARG A 254 -31.36 -10.59 -5.29
CA ARG A 254 -32.20 -9.38 -5.18
C ARG A 254 -31.94 -8.30 -6.23
N GLY A 255 -31.11 -8.56 -7.24
CA GLY A 255 -30.87 -7.69 -8.40
C GLY A 255 -30.97 -6.19 -8.13
N ARG A 256 -29.85 -5.55 -7.74
CA ARG A 256 -29.69 -4.09 -7.54
C ARG A 256 -30.91 -3.36 -6.91
N ALA A 257 -30.83 -3.15 -5.60
CA ALA A 257 -31.31 -1.91 -5.02
C ALA A 257 -30.10 -0.99 -4.87
#